data_AF-A0A1G3BX67-F1
#
_entry.id   AF-A0A1G3BX67-F1
#
_cell.length_a   1.000
_cell.length_b   1.000
_cell.length_c   1.000
_cell.angle_alpha   90.00
_cell.angle_beta   90.00
_cell.angle_gamma   90.00
#
_symmetry.space_group_name_H-M   'P 1'
#
loop_
_entity.id
_entity.type
_entity.pdbx_description
1 polymer ?
#
loop_
_entity_poly.entity_id
_entity_poly.type
_entity_poly.pdbx_seq_one_letter_code
_entity_poly.pdbx_strand_id
1 'polypeptide(L)'
;MKKIAYKILKEVGKNGEISLDAALRLNSGKTNSHIDQYPLVLLLEDGYLGITISTKHPKEMENMRELNEAINLHIYTLPKNERGEREYMGMRSHGSIEPKEERVFIKAKGALYLDEQRKKFWERIYSFIIAIIVGIAVAGFSAWIRGQTKVLSTILCKFFFSD
;
A
#
# COMPACT_ATOMS: atom_id res chain seq x y z
N MET A 1 0.31 -8.37 0.59
CA MET A 1 -0.83 -7.65 -0.03
C MET A 1 -0.52 -7.38 -1.50
N LYS A 2 -1.48 -7.56 -2.44
CA LYS A 2 -1.30 -7.23 -3.87
C LYS A 2 -1.06 -5.72 -4.04
N LYS A 3 -0.31 -5.32 -5.09
CA LYS A 3 0.07 -3.90 -5.36
C LYS A 3 -1.14 -2.97 -5.46
N ILE A 4 -2.24 -3.44 -6.07
CA ILE A 4 -3.47 -2.65 -6.26
C ILE A 4 -4.17 -2.41 -4.92
N ALA A 5 -4.34 -3.45 -4.10
CA ALA A 5 -4.91 -3.31 -2.76
C ALA A 5 -4.13 -2.30 -1.90
N TYR A 6 -2.78 -2.36 -1.92
CA TYR A 6 -1.97 -1.37 -1.21
C TYR A 6 -2.17 0.06 -1.75
N LYS A 7 -2.31 0.22 -3.08
CA LYS A 7 -2.58 1.52 -3.70
C LYS A 7 -3.92 2.09 -3.22
N ILE A 8 -4.98 1.28 -3.21
CA ILE A 8 -6.30 1.68 -2.71
C ILE A 8 -6.21 2.09 -1.24
N LEU A 9 -5.62 1.23 -0.40
CA LEU A 9 -5.48 1.49 1.03
C LEU A 9 -4.71 2.78 1.31
N LYS A 10 -3.62 3.02 0.56
CA LYS A 10 -2.82 4.24 0.67
C LYS A 10 -3.60 5.49 0.25
N GLU A 11 -4.38 5.40 -0.81
CA GLU A 11 -5.18 6.53 -1.31
C GLU A 11 -6.29 6.89 -0.31
N VAL A 12 -6.98 5.89 0.24
CA VAL A 12 -7.99 6.09 1.29
C VAL A 12 -7.31 6.66 2.54
N GLY A 13 -6.19 6.09 2.98
CA GLY A 13 -5.48 6.56 4.17
C GLY A 13 -4.91 7.97 4.06
N LYS A 14 -4.62 8.46 2.85
CA LYS A 14 -4.16 9.83 2.62
C LYS A 14 -5.31 10.84 2.71
N ASN A 15 -6.47 10.49 2.16
CA ASN A 15 -7.63 11.38 2.08
C ASN A 15 -8.61 11.19 3.27
N GLY A 16 -8.36 10.19 4.13
CA GLY A 16 -9.27 9.73 5.18
C GLY A 16 -10.39 8.86 4.63
N GLU A 17 -11.11 9.40 3.63
CA GLU A 17 -12.25 8.76 2.97
C GLU A 17 -12.24 9.09 1.46
N ILE A 18 -12.74 8.16 0.66
CA ILE A 18 -12.95 8.36 -0.78
C ILE A 18 -14.35 7.89 -1.18
N SER A 19 -14.88 8.36 -2.30
CA SER A 19 -16.14 7.80 -2.83
C SER A 19 -15.94 6.37 -3.32
N LEU A 20 -16.99 5.56 -3.26
CA LEU A 20 -16.96 4.18 -3.76
C LEU A 20 -16.63 4.14 -5.26
N ASP A 21 -17.18 5.06 -6.07
CA ASP A 21 -16.83 5.21 -7.48
C ASP A 21 -15.31 5.41 -7.68
N ALA A 22 -14.69 6.26 -6.86
CA ALA A 22 -13.24 6.47 -6.92
C ALA A 22 -12.47 5.18 -6.55
N ALA A 23 -12.91 4.47 -5.50
CA ALA A 23 -12.31 3.20 -5.10
C ALA A 23 -12.42 2.12 -6.20
N LEU A 24 -13.59 2.00 -6.84
CA LEU A 24 -13.84 1.07 -7.95
C LEU A 24 -12.98 1.41 -9.17
N ARG A 25 -12.80 2.70 -9.49
CA ARG A 25 -11.91 3.16 -10.57
C ARG A 25 -10.44 2.91 -10.29
N LEU A 26 -9.99 3.06 -9.04
CA LEU A 26 -8.62 2.69 -8.67
C LEU A 26 -8.33 1.20 -8.88
N ASN A 27 -9.40 0.40 -8.87
CA ASN A 27 -9.41 -1.03 -9.03
C ASN A 27 -9.89 -1.47 -10.42
N SER A 28 -10.02 -0.56 -11.41
CA SER A 28 -10.38 -0.91 -12.78
C SER A 28 -9.23 -1.74 -13.38
N GLY A 29 -9.32 -3.05 -13.23
CA GLY A 29 -8.40 -4.00 -13.83
C GLY A 29 -8.63 -4.11 -15.33
N LYS A 30 -7.89 -5.01 -15.96
CA LYS A 30 -7.90 -5.19 -17.42
C LYS A 30 -9.04 -6.11 -17.88
N THR A 31 -9.71 -6.79 -16.96
CA THR A 31 -10.53 -7.97 -17.26
C THR A 31 -12.01 -7.62 -17.37
N ASN A 32 -12.42 -6.39 -17.03
CA ASN A 32 -13.81 -5.91 -17.07
C ASN A 32 -14.78 -6.88 -16.37
N SER A 33 -14.32 -7.53 -15.31
CA SER A 33 -15.04 -8.59 -14.62
C SER A 33 -15.01 -8.37 -13.12
N HIS A 34 -15.90 -9.04 -12.38
CA HIS A 34 -15.94 -9.02 -10.92
C HIS A 34 -14.60 -9.43 -10.29
N ILE A 35 -13.77 -10.19 -11.01
CA ILE A 35 -12.43 -10.59 -10.56
C ILE A 35 -11.55 -9.37 -10.24
N ASP A 36 -11.72 -8.29 -11.00
CA ASP A 36 -10.97 -7.06 -10.76
C ASP A 36 -11.34 -6.44 -9.41
N GLN A 37 -12.51 -6.77 -8.84
CA GLN A 37 -12.99 -6.24 -7.56
C GLN A 37 -12.46 -6.95 -6.31
N TYR A 38 -11.87 -8.15 -6.45
CA TYR A 38 -11.31 -8.89 -5.30
C TYR A 38 -10.33 -8.11 -4.42
N PRO A 39 -9.38 -7.31 -4.96
CA PRO A 39 -8.48 -6.52 -4.12
C PRO A 39 -9.20 -5.56 -3.18
N LEU A 40 -10.32 -4.98 -3.60
CA LEU A 40 -11.12 -4.07 -2.77
C LEU A 40 -11.94 -4.86 -1.73
N VAL A 41 -12.58 -5.96 -2.15
CA VAL A 41 -13.34 -6.85 -1.26
C VAL A 41 -12.47 -7.35 -0.12
N LEU A 42 -11.29 -7.89 -0.41
CA LEU A 42 -10.38 -8.41 0.62
C LEU A 42 -10.02 -7.34 1.66
N LEU A 43 -9.87 -6.08 1.25
CA LEU A 43 -9.61 -4.99 2.20
C LEU A 43 -10.82 -4.68 3.09
N LEU A 44 -12.04 -4.78 2.57
CA LEU A 44 -13.27 -4.57 3.32
C LEU A 44 -13.49 -5.70 4.33
N GLU A 45 -13.35 -6.94 3.85
CA GLU A 45 -13.56 -8.18 4.59
C GLU A 45 -12.54 -8.36 5.71
N ASP A 46 -11.25 -8.12 5.43
CA ASP A 46 -10.19 -8.18 6.44
C ASP A 46 -10.27 -7.02 7.45
N GLY A 47 -11.17 -6.05 7.22
CA GLY A 47 -11.38 -4.91 8.10
C GLY A 47 -10.30 -3.84 8.00
N TYR A 48 -9.53 -3.78 6.90
CA TYR A 48 -8.64 -2.65 6.62
C TYR A 48 -9.44 -1.42 6.18
N LEU A 49 -10.51 -1.65 5.42
CA LEU A 49 -11.44 -0.63 4.93
C LEU A 49 -12.86 -0.89 5.43
N GLY A 50 -13.67 0.17 5.44
CA GLY A 50 -15.11 0.14 5.64
C GLY A 50 -15.83 0.80 4.48
N ILE A 51 -17.09 0.43 4.30
CA ILE A 51 -18.01 1.03 3.34
C ILE A 51 -19.29 1.45 4.09
N THR A 52 -19.95 2.49 3.60
CA THR A 52 -21.18 3.03 4.22
C THR A 52 -22.40 2.17 3.89
N ILE A 53 -22.37 1.43 2.78
CA ILE A 53 -23.44 0.50 2.39
C ILE A 53 -23.49 -0.66 3.38
N SER A 54 -24.66 -0.89 3.98
CA SER A 54 -24.93 -2.11 4.76
C SER A 54 -25.33 -3.25 3.82
N THR A 55 -24.36 -4.03 3.37
CA THR A 55 -24.66 -5.33 2.73
C THR A 55 -25.01 -6.33 3.82
N LYS A 56 -26.32 -6.56 4.01
CA LYS A 56 -26.79 -7.68 4.83
C LYS A 56 -26.57 -8.98 4.06
N HIS A 57 -25.52 -9.71 4.40
CA HIS A 57 -25.30 -11.04 3.85
C HIS A 57 -26.22 -12.05 4.57
N PRO A 58 -26.98 -12.87 3.83
CA PRO A 58 -27.67 -14.01 4.43
C PRO A 58 -26.63 -14.96 5.03
N LYS A 59 -26.87 -15.43 6.25
CA LYS A 59 -25.94 -16.31 7.02
C LYS A 59 -25.54 -17.59 6.27
N GLU A 60 -26.33 -18.02 5.30
CA GLU A 60 -26.14 -19.24 4.52
C GLU A 60 -25.04 -19.12 3.44
N MET A 61 -24.51 -17.90 3.18
CA MET A 61 -23.51 -17.63 2.13
C MET A 61 -22.11 -17.30 2.67
N GLU A 62 -21.78 -17.71 3.89
CA GLU A 62 -20.51 -17.38 4.54
C GLU A 62 -19.28 -17.85 3.72
N ASN A 63 -19.37 -19.03 3.09
CA ASN A 63 -18.29 -19.59 2.25
C ASN A 63 -18.10 -18.89 0.90
N MET A 64 -19.04 -18.03 0.47
CA MET A 64 -18.98 -17.31 -0.81
C MET A 64 -19.12 -15.79 -0.64
N ARG A 65 -18.87 -15.29 0.58
CA ARG A 65 -19.07 -13.88 0.92
C ARG A 65 -18.24 -12.96 0.03
N GLU A 66 -16.95 -13.27 -0.13
CA GLU A 66 -16.03 -12.49 -0.97
C GLU A 66 -16.46 -12.44 -2.44
N LEU A 67 -16.93 -13.57 -2.98
CA LEU A 67 -17.40 -13.64 -4.37
C LEU A 67 -18.66 -12.80 -4.56
N ASN A 68 -19.61 -12.91 -3.64
CA ASN A 68 -20.86 -12.16 -3.69
C ASN A 68 -20.61 -10.65 -3.57
N GLU A 69 -19.73 -10.24 -2.65
CA GLU A 69 -19.30 -8.85 -2.55
C GLU A 69 -18.59 -8.35 -3.82
N ALA A 70 -17.71 -9.15 -4.41
CA ALA A 70 -17.03 -8.79 -5.65
C ALA A 70 -18.01 -8.58 -6.80
N ILE A 71 -19.02 -9.45 -6.91
CA ILE A 71 -20.10 -9.34 -7.88
C ILE A 71 -20.93 -8.08 -7.63
N ASN A 72 -21.33 -7.82 -6.39
CA ASN A 72 -22.12 -6.63 -6.02
C ASN A 72 -21.36 -5.33 -6.32
N LEU A 73 -20.08 -5.26 -5.96
CA LEU A 73 -19.22 -4.12 -6.28
C LEU A 73 -19.05 -3.94 -7.79
N HIS A 74 -18.96 -5.03 -8.54
CA HIS A 74 -18.88 -4.96 -9.99
C HIS A 74 -20.18 -4.46 -10.63
N ILE A 75 -21.35 -4.86 -10.13
CA ILE A 75 -22.64 -4.34 -10.59
C ILE A 75 -22.68 -2.81 -10.50
N TYR A 76 -22.10 -2.21 -9.46
CA TYR A 76 -21.99 -0.75 -9.31
C TYR A 76 -21.05 -0.07 -10.32
N THR A 77 -20.26 -0.82 -11.09
CA THR A 77 -19.46 -0.28 -12.19
C THR A 77 -20.20 -0.29 -13.54
N LEU A 78 -21.28 -1.07 -13.66
CA LEU A 78 -22.02 -1.22 -14.91
C LEU A 78 -23.00 -0.06 -15.15
N PRO A 79 -23.27 0.32 -16.41
CA PRO A 79 -24.28 1.32 -16.72
C PRO A 79 -25.69 0.82 -16.34
N LYS A 80 -26.57 1.76 -15.99
CA LYS A 80 -28.00 1.45 -15.78
C LYS A 80 -28.68 1.18 -17.13
N ASN A 81 -29.59 0.22 -17.16
CA ASN A 81 -30.43 -0.07 -18.33
C ASN A 81 -31.58 0.97 -18.48
N GLU A 82 -32.41 0.82 -19.51
CA GLU A 82 -33.57 1.71 -19.77
C GLU A 82 -34.60 1.74 -18.62
N ARG A 83 -34.56 0.73 -17.73
CA ARG A 83 -35.41 0.63 -16.53
C ARG A 83 -34.72 1.18 -15.27
N GLY A 84 -33.50 1.71 -15.40
CA GLY A 84 -32.72 2.23 -14.28
C GLY A 84 -32.03 1.15 -13.43
N GLU A 85 -32.09 -0.12 -13.84
CA GLU A 85 -31.55 -1.27 -13.14
C GLU A 85 -30.14 -1.62 -13.63
N ARG A 86 -29.36 -2.30 -12.79
CA ARG A 86 -28.08 -2.89 -13.18
C ARG A 86 -28.15 -4.40 -13.00
N GLU A 87 -27.72 -5.14 -14.02
CA GLU A 87 -27.79 -6.60 -14.07
C GLU A 87 -26.42 -7.20 -14.38
N TYR A 88 -26.03 -8.22 -13.62
CA TYR A 88 -24.83 -9.00 -13.86
C TYR A 88 -25.00 -10.41 -13.30
N MET A 89 -24.70 -11.43 -14.12
CA MET A 89 -24.78 -12.85 -13.74
C MET A 89 -26.11 -13.25 -13.06
N GLY A 90 -27.23 -12.70 -13.53
CA GLY A 90 -28.58 -12.97 -12.99
C GLY A 90 -28.90 -12.24 -11.67
N MET A 91 -27.96 -11.48 -11.11
CA MET A 91 -28.22 -10.58 -9.98
C MET A 91 -28.63 -9.21 -10.50
N ARG A 92 -29.69 -8.65 -9.90
CA ARG A 92 -30.19 -7.31 -10.22
C ARG A 92 -30.10 -6.41 -9.00
N SER A 93 -29.40 -5.29 -9.16
CA SER A 93 -29.42 -4.24 -8.16
C SER A 93 -30.58 -3.30 -8.47
N HIS A 94 -31.62 -3.37 -7.65
CA HIS A 94 -32.73 -2.41 -7.63
C HIS A 94 -32.47 -1.47 -6.46
N GLY A 95 -32.08 -0.22 -6.76
CA GLY A 95 -31.81 0.73 -5.70
C GLY A 95 -31.33 2.08 -6.21
N SER A 96 -31.62 3.11 -5.42
CA SER A 96 -31.09 4.46 -5.59
C SER A 96 -29.64 4.60 -5.11
N ILE A 97 -28.95 3.48 -4.81
CA ILE A 97 -27.57 3.54 -4.30
C ILE A 97 -26.68 4.08 -5.41
N GLU A 98 -26.20 5.30 -5.22
CA GLU A 98 -25.26 5.96 -6.11
C GLU A 98 -23.83 5.77 -5.59
N PRO A 99 -22.95 5.07 -6.34
CA PRO A 99 -21.57 4.84 -5.90
C PRO A 99 -20.76 6.13 -5.64
N LYS A 100 -21.26 7.27 -6.11
CA LYS A 100 -20.65 8.59 -5.85
C LYS A 100 -20.97 9.13 -4.46
N GLU A 101 -22.13 8.79 -3.92
CA GLU A 101 -22.59 9.23 -2.60
C GLU A 101 -22.01 8.34 -1.49
N GLU A 102 -21.78 7.07 -1.82
CA GLU A 102 -21.22 6.09 -0.91
C GLU A 102 -19.74 6.34 -0.64
N ARG A 103 -19.34 6.20 0.63
CA ARG A 103 -17.96 6.43 1.09
C ARG A 103 -17.29 5.12 1.47
N VAL A 104 -16.02 5.03 1.09
CA VAL A 104 -15.05 4.04 1.55
C VAL A 104 -14.06 4.74 2.48
N PHE A 105 -13.97 4.27 3.71
CA PHE A 105 -13.17 4.89 4.76
C PHE A 105 -12.16 3.90 5.34
N ILE A 106 -11.08 4.42 5.91
CA ILE A 106 -10.06 3.59 6.55
C ILE A 106 -10.51 3.17 7.95
N LYS A 107 -10.38 1.87 8.27
CA LYS A 107 -10.59 1.35 9.62
C LYS A 107 -9.30 1.40 10.43
N ALA A 108 -9.41 1.23 11.75
CA ALA A 108 -8.25 1.23 12.66
C ALA A 108 -7.14 0.26 12.24
N LYS A 109 -7.50 -0.96 11.80
CA LYS A 109 -6.54 -1.95 11.30
C LYS A 109 -5.83 -1.50 10.01
N GLY A 110 -6.55 -0.82 9.12
CA GLY A 110 -6.01 -0.17 7.92
C GLY A 110 -4.97 0.89 8.24
N ALA A 111 -5.31 1.79 9.15
CA ALA A 111 -4.43 2.88 9.58
C ALA A 111 -3.16 2.33 10.23
N LEU A 112 -3.30 1.38 11.16
CA LEU A 112 -2.17 0.75 11.86
C LEU A 112 -1.22 0.05 10.87
N TYR A 113 -1.76 -0.63 9.87
CA TYR A 113 -0.96 -1.28 8.83
C TYR A 113 -0.13 -0.27 8.02
N LEU A 114 -0.72 0.87 7.63
CA LEU A 114 0.01 1.92 6.91
C LEU A 114 1.13 2.53 7.76
N ASP A 115 0.88 2.76 9.04
CA ASP A 115 1.88 3.27 9.96
C ASP A 115 3.04 2.29 10.16
N GLU A 116 2.75 1.00 10.29
CA GLU A 116 3.76 -0.04 10.41
C GLU A 116 4.65 -0.11 9.15
N GLN A 117 4.05 -0.03 7.96
CA GLN A 117 4.81 0.01 6.71
C GLN A 117 5.69 1.26 6.62
N ARG A 118 5.19 2.40 7.07
CA ARG A 118 5.95 3.65 7.11
C ARG A 118 7.14 3.55 8.06
N LYS A 119 6.93 3.01 9.26
CA LYS A 119 8.00 2.78 10.25
C LYS A 119 9.10 1.87 9.68
N LYS A 120 8.72 0.72 9.12
CA LYS A 120 9.67 -0.22 8.49
C LYS A 120 10.48 0.42 7.36
N PHE A 121 9.86 1.31 6.58
CA PHE A 121 10.58 2.03 5.52
C PHE A 121 11.62 2.99 6.10
N TRP A 122 11.26 3.76 7.13
CA TRP A 122 12.19 4.65 7.82
C TRP A 122 13.33 3.90 8.53
N GLU A 123 13.04 2.78 9.17
CA GLU A 123 14.06 1.92 9.79
C GLU A 123 15.13 1.48 8.79
N ARG A 124 14.71 1.09 7.57
CA ARG A 124 15.65 0.73 6.49
C ARG A 124 16.49 1.93 6.04
N ILE A 125 15.89 3.11 5.91
CA ILE A 125 16.63 4.34 5.56
C ILE A 125 17.64 4.67 6.65
N TYR A 126 17.26 4.65 7.92
CA TYR A 126 18.17 4.92 9.03
C TYR A 126 19.33 3.93 9.06
N SER A 127 19.05 2.65 8.84
CA SER A 127 20.09 1.61 8.77
C SER A 127 21.09 1.89 7.66
N PHE A 128 20.62 2.33 6.49
CA PHE A 128 21.46 2.71 5.37
C PHE A 128 22.31 3.96 5.66
N ILE A 129 21.72 4.99 6.28
CA ILE A 129 22.43 6.21 6.68
C ILE A 129 23.53 5.90 7.70
N ILE A 130 23.23 5.09 8.72
CA ILE A 130 24.20 4.69 9.74
C ILE A 130 25.37 3.94 9.08
N ALA A 131 25.08 3.01 8.17
CA ALA A 131 26.12 2.27 7.43
C ALA A 131 27.03 3.22 6.63
N ILE A 132 26.47 4.24 5.98
CA ILE A 132 27.24 5.26 5.26
C ILE A 132 28.13 6.05 6.22
N ILE A 133 27.58 6.53 7.34
CA ILE A 133 28.33 7.32 8.32
C ILE A 133 29.50 6.51 8.89
N VAL A 134 29.25 5.26 9.26
CA VAL A 134 30.29 4.35 9.78
C VAL A 134 31.35 4.09 8.71
N GLY A 135 30.96 3.85 7.46
CA GLY A 135 31.89 3.66 6.34
C GLY A 135 32.80 4.88 6.12
N ILE A 136 32.24 6.09 6.16
CA ILE A 136 33.01 7.34 6.05
C ILE A 136 33.98 7.50 7.21
N ALA A 137 33.53 7.25 8.44
CA ALA A 137 34.36 7.36 9.64
C ALA A 137 35.54 6.38 9.60
N VAL A 138 35.31 5.12 9.22
CA VAL A 138 36.36 4.10 9.08
C VAL A 138 37.34 4.46 7.97
N ALA A 139 36.85 4.95 6.83
CA ALA A 139 37.70 5.39 5.73
C ALA A 139 38.60 6.56 6.16
N GLY A 140 38.03 7.58 6.81
CA GLY A 140 38.77 8.73 7.35
C GLY A 140 39.84 8.31 8.36
N PHE A 141 39.48 7.43 9.31
CA PHE A 141 40.42 6.92 10.31
C PHE A 141 41.57 6.11 9.68
N SER A 142 41.25 5.26 8.70
CA SER A 142 42.27 4.48 7.98
C SER A 142 43.21 5.36 7.15
N ALA A 143 42.70 6.43 6.54
CA ALA A 143 43.51 7.41 5.81
C ALA A 143 44.43 8.19 6.75
N TRP A 144 43.94 8.56 7.94
CA TRP A 144 44.75 9.24 8.95
C TRP A 144 45.90 8.37 9.46
N ILE A 145 45.64 7.09 9.77
CA ILE A 145 46.69 6.12 10.16
C ILE A 145 47.73 5.97 9.05
N ARG A 146 47.30 5.81 7.79
CA ARG A 146 48.23 5.73 6.65
C ARG A 146 49.04 7.02 6.45
N GLY A 147 48.48 8.17 6.76
CA GLY A 147 49.19 9.45 6.76
C GLY A 147 50.31 9.49 7.80
N GLN A 148 50.01 9.08 9.03
CA GLN A 148 50.98 9.01 10.13
C GLN A 148 52.14 8.06 9.82
N THR A 149 51.87 6.87 9.28
CA THR A 149 52.93 5.89 8.95
C THR A 149 53.83 6.35 7.81
N LYS A 150 53.30 7.05 6.79
CA LYS A 150 54.12 7.66 5.73
C LYS A 150 55.02 8.77 6.25
N VAL A 151 54.52 9.63 7.13
CA VAL A 151 55.32 10.71 7.75
C VAL A 151 56.46 10.12 8.58
N LEU A 152 56.19 9.10 9.40
CA LEU A 152 57.23 8.43 10.20
C LEU A 152 58.29 7.76 9.32
N SER A 153 57.89 7.07 8.26
CA SER A 153 58.80 6.44 7.29
C SER A 153 59.70 7.46 6.58
N THR A 154 59.15 8.63 6.23
CA THR A 154 59.91 9.70 5.55
C THR A 154 60.93 10.35 6.49
N ILE A 155 60.56 10.52 7.77
CA ILE A 155 61.47 11.04 8.80
C ILE A 155 62.61 10.03 9.07
N LEU A 156 62.29 8.73 9.18
CA LEU A 156 63.30 7.67 9.36
C LEU A 156 64.25 7.55 8.15
N CYS A 157 63.75 7.63 6.91
CA CYS A 157 64.62 7.64 5.73
C CYS A 157 65.54 8.86 5.68
N LYS A 158 65.09 10.05 6.08
CA LYS A 158 65.96 11.23 6.19
C LYS A 158 67.02 11.10 7.28
N PHE A 159 66.70 10.41 8.37
CA PHE A 159 67.62 10.21 9.49
C PHE A 159 68.68 9.14 9.21
N PHE A 160 68.40 8.15 8.36
CA PHE A 160 69.31 7.02 8.09
C PHE A 160 70.19 7.19 6.83
N PHE A 161 69.96 8.22 6.02
CA PHE A 161 70.67 8.48 4.75
C PHE A 161 71.40 9.83 4.71
N SER A 162 71.63 10.45 5.88
CA SER A 162 72.29 11.75 6.02
C SER A 162 73.70 11.69 6.63
N ASP A 163 74.33 10.51 6.61
CA ASP A 163 75.78 10.32 6.77
C ASP A 163 76.37 9.89 5.41
#